data_AF-A0A552AEZ0-F1
#
_entry.id   AF-A0A552AEZ0-F1
#
_cell.length_a   1.000
_cell.length_b   1.000
_cell.length_c   1.000
_cell.angle_alpha   90.00
_cell.angle_beta   90.00
_cell.angle_gamma   90.00
#
_symmetry.space_group_name_H-M   'P 1'
#
loop_
_entity.id
_entity.type
_entity.pdbx_description
1 polymer ?
#
loop_
_entity_poly.entity_id
_entity_poly.type
_entity_poly.pdbx_seq_one_letter_code
_entity_poly.pdbx_strand_id
1 'polypeptide(L)' 'DLTIAELAEVVASTFASKVEVVIAKEPIPGKPVERYVPSVQRAFAELQLKPLISLSDSIIRTASYNSSKF' A
#
# COMPACT_ATOMS: atom_id res chain seq x y z
N ASP A 1 -7.59 5.03 7.43
CA ASP A 1 -6.64 5.79 6.60
C ASP A 1 -5.35 4.98 6.53
N LEU A 2 -4.51 5.16 5.53
CA LEU A 2 -3.24 4.44 5.39
C LEU A 2 -2.12 5.42 5.01
N THR A 3 -1.13 5.54 5.88
CA THR A 3 0.06 6.38 5.69
C THR A 3 1.18 5.60 4.98
N ILE A 4 2.21 6.32 4.51
CA ILE A 4 3.41 5.70 3.93
C ILE A 4 4.15 4.84 4.97
N ALA A 5 4.22 5.29 6.23
CA ALA A 5 4.87 4.54 7.29
C ALA A 5 4.13 3.22 7.59
N GLU A 6 2.81 3.27 7.73
CA GLU A 6 2.00 2.06 7.94
C GLU A 6 2.10 1.11 6.73
N LEU A 7 2.09 1.63 5.50
CA LEU A 7 2.27 0.79 4.32
C LEU A 7 3.66 0.12 4.31
N ALA A 8 4.72 0.83 4.71
CA ALA A 8 6.07 0.27 4.79
C ALA A 8 6.14 -0.87 5.81
N GLU A 9 5.50 -0.73 6.96
CA GLU A 9 5.41 -1.79 7.97
C GLU A 9 4.61 -3.00 7.46
N VAL A 10 3.49 -2.77 6.78
CA VAL A 10 2.71 -3.86 6.16
C VAL A 10 3.58 -4.60 5.14
N VAL A 11 4.31 -3.89 4.28
CA VAL A 11 5.23 -4.50 3.32
C VAL A 11 6.31 -5.31 4.06
N ALA A 12 7.00 -4.74 5.04
CA ALA A 12 8.04 -5.43 5.81
C ALA A 12 7.51 -6.71 6.47
N SER A 13 6.30 -6.68 7.03
CA SER A 13 5.68 -7.83 7.69
C SER A 13 5.31 -8.98 6.74
N THR A 14 5.23 -8.74 5.43
CA THR A 14 4.95 -9.80 4.44
C THR A 14 6.17 -10.64 4.08
N PHE A 15 7.39 -10.19 4.40
CA PHE A 15 8.60 -10.95 4.14
C PHE A 15 8.89 -11.93 5.29
N ALA A 16 9.38 -13.12 4.94
CA ALA A 16 9.76 -14.12 5.94
C ALA A 16 10.99 -13.70 6.76
N SER A 17 11.89 -12.92 6.16
CA SER A 17 13.00 -12.28 6.86
C SER A 17 12.53 -10.98 7.51
N LYS A 18 13.10 -10.67 8.69
CA LYS A 18 12.86 -9.38 9.34
C LYS A 18 13.45 -8.28 8.47
N VAL A 19 12.60 -7.40 7.95
CA VAL A 19 12.99 -6.18 7.23
C VAL A 19 12.83 -5.00 8.18
N GLU A 20 13.89 -4.21 8.37
CA GLU A 20 13.83 -2.99 9.15
C GLU A 20 13.23 -1.85 8.32
N VAL A 21 12.25 -1.15 8.88
CA VAL A 21 11.67 0.07 8.29
C VAL A 21 12.36 1.29 8.90
N VAL A 22 13.01 2.10 8.05
CA VAL A 22 13.64 3.35 8.46
C VAL A 22 12.92 4.53 7.80
N ILE A 23 12.26 5.36 8.61
CA ILE A 23 11.58 6.57 8.12
C ILE A 23 12.60 7.70 8.01
N ALA A 24 12.99 8.04 6.78
CA ALA A 24 14.04 9.01 6.52
C ALA A 24 13.68 10.47 6.86
N LYS A 25 12.39 10.80 6.96
CA LYS A 25 11.92 12.17 7.16
C LYS A 25 10.60 12.22 7.90
N GLU A 26 10.50 13.17 8.83
CA GLU A 26 9.26 13.46 9.54
C GLU A 26 8.31 14.36 8.73
N PRO A 27 6.98 14.27 8.97
CA PRO A 27 6.02 15.20 8.42
C PRO A 27 6.36 16.65 8.79
N ILE A 28 6.19 17.58 7.85
CA ILE A 28 6.40 19.01 8.11
C ILE A 28 5.14 19.56 8.83
N PRO A 29 5.25 20.11 10.05
CA PRO A 29 4.11 20.67 10.77
C PRO A 29 3.39 21.74 9.94
N GLY A 30 2.07 21.66 9.87
CA GLY A 30 1.24 22.62 9.13
C GLY A 30 1.24 22.44 7.60
N LYS A 31 2.09 21.56 7.03
CA LYS A 31 1.99 21.22 5.61
C LYS A 31 0.84 20.24 5.39
N PRO A 32 -0.10 20.50 4.46
CA PRO A 32 -1.13 19.54 4.08
C PRO A 32 -0.53 18.23 3.58
N VAL A 33 -1.14 17.11 3.93
CA VAL A 33 -0.73 15.79 3.46
C VAL A 33 -1.04 15.65 1.98
N GLU A 34 -0.06 15.23 1.19
CA GLU A 34 -0.26 14.85 -0.20
C GLU A 34 -0.87 13.46 -0.24
N ARG A 35 -2.14 13.37 -0.66
CA ARG A 35 -2.89 12.11 -0.65
C ARG A 35 -3.87 12.03 -1.82
N TYR A 36 -3.97 10.83 -2.39
CA TYR A 36 -4.98 10.49 -3.36
C TYR A 36 -5.64 9.17 -3.00
N VAL A 37 -6.97 9.18 -2.84
CA VAL A 37 -7.80 7.98 -2.70
C VAL A 37 -8.99 8.14 -3.64
N PRO A 38 -9.08 7.36 -4.73
CA PRO A 38 -10.17 7.48 -5.66
C PRO A 38 -11.49 7.02 -5.03
N SER A 39 -12.57 7.73 -5.30
CA SER A 39 -13.91 7.21 -5.05
C SER A 39 -14.21 6.10 -6.04
N VAL A 40 -14.58 4.92 -5.54
CA VAL A 40 -15.02 3.77 -6.35
C VAL A 40 -16.54 3.70 -6.50
N GLN A 41 -17.27 4.67 -5.91
CA GLN A 41 -18.72 4.63 -5.83
C GLN A 41 -19.39 4.54 -7.20
N ARG A 42 -18.89 5.32 -8.17
CA ARG A 42 -19.47 5.35 -9.52
C ARG A 42 -19.25 4.02 -10.25
N ALA A 43 -18.04 3.47 -10.19
CA ALA A 43 -17.70 2.19 -10.80
C ALA A 43 -18.55 1.05 -10.22
N PHE A 44 -18.80 1.08 -8.91
CA PHE A 44 -19.69 0.13 -8.26
C PHE A 44 -21.15 0.31 -8.69
N ALA A 45 -21.67 1.55 -8.66
CA ALA A 45 -23.07 1.82 -8.95
C ALA A 45 -23.46 1.48 -10.40
N GLU A 46 -22.62 1.87 -11.38
CA GLU A 46 -22.93 1.71 -12.80
C GLU A 46 -22.60 0.31 -13.33
N LEU A 47 -21.53 -0.31 -12.81
CA LEU A 47 -20.94 -1.51 -13.41
C LEU A 47 -20.79 -2.68 -12.44
N GLN A 48 -21.17 -2.51 -11.17
CA GLN A 48 -20.95 -3.49 -10.09
C GLN A 48 -19.47 -3.86 -9.91
N LEU A 49 -18.56 -2.98 -10.31
CA LEU A 49 -17.12 -3.17 -10.16
C LEU A 49 -16.67 -2.82 -8.75
N LYS A 50 -15.86 -3.70 -8.16
CA LYS A 50 -15.23 -3.48 -6.84
C LYS A 50 -13.83 -4.08 -6.80
N PRO A 51 -12.90 -3.54 -5.98
CA PRO A 51 -11.64 -4.20 -5.70
C PRO A 51 -11.89 -5.58 -5.08
N LEU A 52 -11.25 -6.61 -5.65
CA LEU A 52 -11.37 -8.00 -5.16
C LEU A 52 -10.12 -8.47 -4.44
N ILE A 53 -8.97 -7.85 -4.75
CA ILE A 53 -7.67 -8.25 -4.21
C ILE A 53 -7.34 -7.34 -3.05
N SER A 54 -6.99 -7.93 -1.90
CA SER A 54 -6.61 -7.20 -0.70
C SER A 54 -5.25 -6.52 -0.87
N LEU A 55 -4.94 -5.58 0.02
CA LEU A 55 -3.61 -4.94 0.04
C LEU A 55 -2.50 -5.98 0.27
N SER A 56 -2.68 -6.88 1.23
CA SER A 56 -1.70 -7.95 1.54
C SER A 56 -1.48 -8.87 0.35
N ASP A 57 -2.55 -9.33 -0.32
CA ASP A 57 -2.42 -10.19 -1.51
C ASP A 57 -1.69 -9.48 -2.65
N SER A 58 -1.96 -8.18 -2.81
CA SER A 58 -1.32 -7.34 -3.83
C SER A 58 0.18 -7.20 -3.57
N ILE A 59 0.56 -6.97 -2.31
CA ILE A 59 1.97 -6.88 -1.87
C ILE A 59 2.67 -8.21 -2.12
N ILE A 60 2.10 -9.34 -1.69
CA ILE A 60 2.69 -10.67 -1.87
C ILE A 60 2.92 -10.96 -3.37
N ARG A 61 1.91 -10.75 -4.22
CA ARG A 61 2.03 -10.95 -5.67
C ARG A 61 3.13 -10.08 -6.28
N THR A 62 3.25 -8.84 -5.82
CA THR A 62 4.30 -7.91 -6.26
C THR A 62 5.68 -8.38 -5.83
N ALA A 63 5.83 -8.79 -4.57
CA ALA A 63 7.09 -9.33 -4.04
C ALA A 63 7.52 -10.59 -4.80
N SER A 64 6.60 -11.54 -5.03
CA SER A 64 6.87 -12.77 -5.78
C SER A 64 7.29 -12.50 -7.23
N TYR A 65 6.65 -11.52 -7.89
CA TYR A 65 7.03 -11.10 -9.23
C TYR A 65 8.43 -10.47 -9.27
N ASN A 66 8.79 -9.68 -8.24
CA ASN A 66 10.10 -9.05 -8.18
C ASN A 66 11.21 -10.05 -7.85
N SER A 67 10.94 -11.06 -7.02
CA SER A 67 11.91 -12.10 -6.67
C SER A 67 12.16 -13.10 -7.80
N SER A 68 11.18 -13.34 -8.69
CA SER A 68 11.34 -14.28 -9.82
C SER A 68 12.16 -13.71 -10.98
N LYS A 69 12.49 -12.41 -10.95
CA LYS A 69 13.35 -11.76 -11.94
C LYS A 69 14.85 -11.87 -11.64
N PHE A 70 15.24 -12.52 -10.56
CA PHE A 70 16.64 -12.72 -10.15
C PHE A 70 16.93 -14.20 -9.93
#